data_AF-A0A7M1PWJ6-F1
#
_entry.id   AF-A0A7M1PWJ6-F1
#
_cell.length_a   1.000
_cell.length_b   1.000
_cell.length_c   1.000
_cell.angle_alpha   90.00
_cell.angle_beta   90.00
_cell.angle_gamma   90.00
#
_symmetry.space_group_name_H-M   'P 1'
#
loop_
_entity.id
_entity.type
_entity.pdbx_description
1 polymer ?
#
loop_
_entity_poly.entity_id
_entity_poly.type
_entity_poly.pdbx_seq_one_letter_code
_entity_poly.pdbx_strand_id
1 'polypeptide(L)'
;MNRSNVRSKLNVEQLRSFSIYNFLILFSELERVVKDEFARSLRNIDKERYSKISFYIGGIKSNNTYLDYVEKGLMKPLVKYSEKKIRNGFTFNNIVKFDRSEKVIPKFNFTVKSLTRKMVEYEFHDCCIKFIRMRNKLAHEINCAVFKEECYIEQLNSTYIQIKCLPFLENIDISNIDQGCEAILTNCIFIKSIINTLNREA
;
A
#
# COMPACT_ATOMS: atom_id res chain seq x y z
N MET A 1 -12.78 -32.37 22.41
CA MET A 1 -12.06 -31.55 21.41
C MET A 1 -10.69 -32.15 21.15
N ASN A 2 -10.37 -32.49 19.90
CA ASN A 2 -9.20 -33.30 19.54
C ASN A 2 -7.92 -32.43 19.47
N ARG A 3 -6.84 -32.80 20.17
CA ARG A 3 -5.60 -31.99 20.29
C ARG A 3 -4.93 -31.71 18.93
N SER A 4 -5.11 -32.60 17.96
CA SER A 4 -4.64 -32.43 16.57
C SER A 4 -5.30 -31.24 15.85
N ASN A 5 -6.62 -31.06 16.03
CA ASN A 5 -7.38 -29.97 15.42
C ASN A 5 -7.06 -28.61 16.03
N VAL A 6 -6.66 -28.57 17.31
CA VAL A 6 -6.23 -27.33 17.96
C VAL A 6 -4.86 -26.89 17.44
N ARG A 7 -3.94 -27.84 17.24
CA ARG A 7 -2.59 -27.55 16.73
C ARG A 7 -2.61 -27.10 15.27
N SER A 8 -3.43 -27.71 14.42
CA SER A 8 -3.57 -27.25 13.03
C SER A 8 -4.17 -25.86 12.94
N LYS A 9 -5.20 -25.55 13.74
CA LYS A 9 -5.80 -24.21 13.79
C LYS A 9 -4.81 -23.16 14.28
N LEU A 10 -4.03 -23.45 15.32
CA LEU A 10 -3.01 -22.55 15.83
C LEU A 10 -1.94 -22.22 14.77
N ASN A 11 -1.51 -23.22 14.00
CA ASN A 11 -0.53 -23.02 12.92
C ASN A 11 -1.07 -22.08 11.83
N VAL A 12 -2.34 -22.19 11.45
CA VAL A 12 -2.97 -21.31 10.44
C VAL A 12 -3.02 -19.86 10.93
N GLU A 13 -3.44 -19.64 12.18
CA GLU A 13 -3.51 -18.29 12.77
C GLU A 13 -2.11 -17.65 12.90
N GLN A 14 -1.09 -18.46 13.20
CA GLN A 14 0.31 -18.01 13.23
C GLN A 14 0.80 -17.59 11.85
N LEU A 15 0.57 -18.41 10.82
CA LEU A 15 0.92 -18.09 9.43
C LEU A 15 0.18 -16.84 8.93
N ARG A 16 -1.09 -16.70 9.31
CA ARG A 16 -1.90 -15.53 8.98
C ARG A 16 -1.36 -14.27 9.62
N SER A 17 -1.12 -14.30 10.93
CA SER A 17 -0.54 -13.18 11.68
C SER A 17 0.82 -12.79 11.10
N PHE A 18 1.65 -13.77 10.78
CA PHE A 18 2.96 -13.56 10.18
C PHE A 18 2.88 -12.94 8.78
N SER A 19 1.94 -13.41 7.95
CA SER A 19 1.70 -12.86 6.61
C SER A 19 1.22 -11.41 6.67
N ILE A 20 0.26 -11.11 7.56
CA ILE A 20 -0.25 -9.75 7.79
C ILE A 20 0.87 -8.82 8.25
N TYR A 21 1.66 -9.25 9.23
CA TYR A 21 2.77 -8.46 9.76
C TYR A 21 3.77 -8.08 8.67
N ASN A 22 4.23 -9.05 7.89
CA ASN A 22 5.18 -8.80 6.80
C ASN A 22 4.58 -7.94 5.69
N PHE A 23 3.30 -8.12 5.37
CA PHE A 23 2.59 -7.25 4.43
C PHE A 23 2.57 -5.80 4.91
N LEU A 24 2.28 -5.54 6.18
CA LEU A 24 2.24 -4.18 6.73
C LEU A 24 3.62 -3.51 6.71
N ILE A 25 4.69 -4.27 6.95
CA ILE A 25 6.08 -3.77 6.79
C ILE A 25 6.32 -3.36 5.34
N LEU A 26 6.07 -4.27 4.40
CA LEU A 26 6.32 -4.02 2.96
C LEU A 26 5.44 -2.88 2.43
N PHE A 27 4.18 -2.80 2.87
CA PHE A 27 3.28 -1.71 2.52
C PHE A 27 3.82 -0.36 3.03
N SER A 28 4.31 -0.31 4.27
CA SER A 28 4.88 0.89 4.85
C SER A 28 6.16 1.32 4.12
N GLU A 29 6.98 0.35 3.70
CA GLU A 29 8.15 0.61 2.86
C GLU A 29 7.76 1.17 1.50
N LEU A 30 6.79 0.58 0.81
CA LEU A 30 6.26 1.07 -0.46
C LEU A 30 5.73 2.49 -0.33
N GLU A 31 4.92 2.76 0.69
CA GLU A 31 4.38 4.09 0.98
C GLU A 31 5.50 5.12 1.16
N ARG A 32 6.57 4.76 1.88
CA ARG A 32 7.74 5.62 2.05
C ARG A 32 8.44 5.89 0.70
N VAL A 33 8.75 4.86 -0.08
CA VAL A 33 9.43 4.98 -1.37
C VAL A 33 8.63 5.88 -2.32
N VAL A 34 7.31 5.66 -2.41
CA VAL A 34 6.42 6.46 -3.27
C VAL A 34 6.34 7.91 -2.78
N LYS A 35 6.23 8.15 -1.47
CA LYS A 35 6.22 9.51 -0.92
C LYS A 35 7.53 10.25 -1.15
N ASP A 36 8.65 9.55 -1.07
CA ASP A 36 9.97 10.14 -1.30
C ASP A 36 10.17 10.50 -2.78
N GLU A 37 9.73 9.63 -3.69
CA GLU A 37 9.73 9.92 -5.12
C GLU A 37 8.81 11.09 -5.48
N PHE A 38 7.59 11.11 -4.94
CA PHE A 38 6.66 12.23 -5.10
C PHE A 38 7.28 13.54 -4.60
N ALA A 39 7.88 13.54 -3.41
CA ALA A 39 8.52 14.74 -2.87
C ALA A 39 9.69 15.23 -3.73
N ARG A 40 10.44 14.32 -4.36
CA ARG A 40 11.52 14.66 -5.29
C ARG A 40 10.98 15.22 -6.60
N SER A 41 9.93 14.62 -7.16
CA SER A 41 9.33 15.08 -8.43
C SER A 41 8.74 16.49 -8.32
N LEU A 42 8.17 16.86 -7.17
CA LEU A 42 7.59 18.18 -6.92
C LEU A 42 8.51 19.37 -7.24
N ARG A 43 9.84 19.18 -7.19
CA ARG A 43 10.81 20.24 -7.51
C ARG A 43 10.85 20.59 -8.99
N ASN A 44 10.45 19.65 -9.85
CA ASN A 44 10.64 19.72 -11.29
C ASN A 44 9.31 19.76 -12.07
N ILE A 45 8.17 19.92 -11.38
CA ILE A 45 6.87 19.99 -12.05
C ILE A 45 6.57 21.43 -12.48
N ASP A 46 5.80 21.58 -13.54
CA ASP A 46 5.40 22.89 -14.03
C ASP A 46 4.51 23.65 -13.03
N LYS A 47 4.48 24.98 -13.18
CA LYS A 47 3.79 25.88 -12.26
C LYS A 47 2.28 25.60 -12.16
N GLU A 48 1.63 25.15 -13.23
CA GLU A 48 0.19 24.88 -13.24
C GLU A 48 -0.12 23.68 -12.35
N ARG A 49 0.59 22.57 -12.58
CA ARG A 49 0.42 21.34 -11.79
C ARG A 49 0.86 21.55 -10.34
N TYR A 50 1.90 22.34 -10.09
CA TYR A 50 2.33 22.69 -8.73
C TYR A 50 1.25 23.46 -7.96
N SER A 51 0.60 24.41 -8.64
CA SER A 51 -0.49 25.20 -8.07
C SER A 51 -1.70 24.31 -7.74
N LYS A 52 -2.05 23.35 -8.61
CA LYS A 52 -3.10 22.35 -8.37
C LYS A 52 -2.80 21.51 -7.12
N ILE A 53 -1.59 20.95 -7.01
CA ILE A 53 -1.17 20.18 -5.83
C ILE A 53 -1.26 21.03 -4.56
N SER A 54 -0.74 22.26 -4.62
CA SER A 54 -0.76 23.18 -3.48
C SER A 54 -2.18 23.51 -3.04
N PHE A 55 -3.10 23.72 -4.00
CA PHE A 55 -4.52 23.93 -3.74
C PHE A 55 -5.16 22.71 -3.04
N TYR A 56 -4.92 21.49 -3.54
CA TYR A 56 -5.45 20.27 -2.92
C TYR A 56 -4.96 20.08 -1.48
N ILE A 57 -3.68 20.36 -1.20
CA ILE A 57 -3.14 20.26 0.16
C ILE A 57 -3.76 21.31 1.08
N GLY A 58 -3.90 22.54 0.58
CA GLY A 58 -4.62 23.59 1.27
C GLY A 58 -6.03 23.15 1.64
N GLY A 59 -6.77 22.61 0.68
CA GLY A 59 -8.11 22.06 0.86
C GLY A 59 -8.19 20.93 1.90
N ILE A 60 -7.35 19.90 1.76
CA ILE A 60 -7.32 18.75 2.69
C ILE A 60 -7.06 19.22 4.13
N LYS A 61 -6.11 20.13 4.33
CA LYS A 61 -5.76 20.65 5.66
C LYS A 61 -6.75 21.67 6.20
N SER A 62 -7.61 22.21 5.33
CA SER A 62 -8.60 23.20 5.71
C SER A 62 -9.75 22.61 6.56
N ASN A 63 -9.91 21.28 6.58
CA ASN A 63 -10.93 20.58 7.37
C ASN A 63 -10.56 20.38 8.85
N ASN A 64 -9.42 20.89 9.31
CA ASN A 64 -8.93 20.67 10.66
C ASN A 64 -9.53 21.65 11.68
N THR A 65 -10.86 21.77 11.70
CA THR A 65 -11.57 22.58 12.71
C THR A 65 -11.63 21.83 14.04
N TYR A 66 -11.55 22.56 15.14
CA TYR A 66 -11.63 22.01 16.49
C TYR A 66 -12.49 22.90 17.38
N LEU A 67 -13.08 22.29 18.42
CA LEU A 67 -13.79 23.02 19.45
C LEU A 67 -12.76 23.60 20.43
N ASP A 68 -12.76 24.93 20.56
CA ASP A 68 -12.07 25.61 21.63
C ASP A 68 -13.09 25.87 22.75
N TYR A 69 -12.98 25.11 23.83
CA TYR A 69 -13.88 25.23 24.97
C TYR A 69 -13.57 26.44 25.86
N VAL A 70 -12.35 27.00 25.76
CA VAL A 70 -11.96 28.20 26.50
C VAL A 70 -12.57 29.42 25.82
N GLU A 71 -12.36 29.52 24.51
CA GLU A 71 -12.91 30.61 23.67
C GLU A 71 -14.37 30.34 23.25
N LYS A 72 -14.94 29.19 23.64
CA LYS A 72 -16.31 28.74 23.33
C LYS A 72 -16.65 28.88 21.83
N GLY A 73 -15.72 28.46 20.99
CA GLY A 73 -15.78 28.70 19.56
C GLY A 73 -15.30 27.51 18.73
N LEU A 74 -15.62 27.57 17.44
CA LEU A 74 -15.15 26.60 16.45
C LEU A 74 -13.94 27.22 15.75
N MET A 75 -12.75 26.75 16.11
CA MET A 75 -11.48 27.34 15.69
C MET A 75 -10.85 26.56 14.54
N LYS A 76 -10.04 27.25 13.74
CA LYS A 76 -9.28 26.66 12.64
C LYS A 76 -7.81 27.05 12.77
N PRO A 77 -6.87 26.09 12.79
CA PRO A 77 -5.46 26.40 12.90
C PRO A 77 -4.98 27.09 11.62
N LEU A 78 -4.18 28.14 11.78
CA LEU A 78 -3.52 28.83 10.68
C LEU A 78 -2.46 27.89 10.05
N VAL A 79 -2.80 27.32 8.90
CA VAL A 79 -1.88 26.42 8.19
C VAL A 79 -0.90 27.26 7.38
N LYS A 80 0.22 27.66 8.00
CA LYS A 80 1.36 28.24 7.25
C LYS A 80 1.88 27.25 6.21
N TYR A 81 2.08 27.72 4.99
CA TYR A 81 2.71 27.00 3.90
C TYR A 81 4.11 26.51 4.29
N SER A 82 4.45 25.27 3.94
CA SER A 82 5.83 24.77 3.99
C SER A 82 5.97 23.51 3.12
N GLU A 83 7.07 23.36 2.40
CA GLU A 83 7.33 22.17 1.58
C GLU A 83 7.32 20.87 2.39
N LYS A 84 7.81 20.90 3.64
CA LYS A 84 7.72 19.75 4.57
C LYS A 84 6.26 19.35 4.84
N LYS A 85 5.35 20.32 4.94
CA LYS A 85 3.91 20.07 5.06
C LYS A 85 3.30 19.59 3.75
N ILE A 86 3.86 19.93 2.60
CA ILE A 86 3.42 19.41 1.29
C ILE A 86 3.72 17.91 1.22
N ARG A 87 4.97 17.52 1.54
CA ARG A 87 5.42 16.12 1.62
C ARG A 87 4.55 15.28 2.56
N ASN A 88 4.19 15.82 3.72
CA ASN A 88 3.35 15.10 4.70
C ASN A 88 1.84 15.32 4.49
N GLY A 89 1.43 16.15 3.53
CA GLY A 89 0.04 16.53 3.31
C GLY A 89 -0.73 15.52 2.45
N PHE A 90 -0.03 14.84 1.55
CA PHE A 90 -0.60 13.80 0.71
C PHE A 90 -0.46 12.42 1.36
N THR A 91 -1.59 11.72 1.50
CA THR A 91 -1.58 10.29 1.82
C THR A 91 -1.10 9.50 0.62
N PHE A 92 -0.59 8.27 0.83
CA PHE A 92 -0.20 7.39 -0.29
C PHE A 92 -1.33 7.24 -1.34
N ASN A 93 -2.57 7.09 -0.88
CA ASN A 93 -3.75 7.01 -1.74
C ASN A 93 -3.95 8.29 -2.58
N ASN A 94 -3.75 9.47 -1.98
CA ASN A 94 -3.89 10.73 -2.72
C ASN A 94 -2.80 10.87 -3.79
N ILE A 95 -1.56 10.46 -3.50
CA ILE A 95 -0.45 10.48 -4.46
C ILE A 95 -0.77 9.60 -5.66
N VAL A 96 -1.15 8.34 -5.40
CA VAL A 96 -1.47 7.36 -6.45
C VAL A 96 -2.62 7.85 -7.33
N LYS A 97 -3.68 8.41 -6.73
CA LYS A 97 -4.84 8.93 -7.49
C LYS A 97 -4.48 10.15 -8.33
N PHE A 98 -3.73 11.08 -7.75
CA PHE A 98 -3.31 12.30 -8.44
C PHE A 98 -2.40 11.98 -9.63
N ASP A 99 -1.38 11.14 -9.41
CA ASP A 99 -0.45 10.80 -10.48
C ASP A 99 -1.10 9.88 -11.55
N ARG A 100 -2.11 9.08 -11.19
CA ARG A 100 -2.88 8.33 -12.19
C ARG A 100 -3.57 9.26 -13.19
N SER A 101 -4.09 10.40 -12.76
CA SER A 101 -4.78 11.35 -13.65
C SER A 101 -3.82 12.30 -14.37
N GLU A 102 -2.80 12.79 -13.68
CA GLU A 102 -1.92 13.85 -14.20
C GLU A 102 -0.61 13.32 -14.81
N LYS A 103 -0.23 12.07 -14.50
CA LYS A 103 0.97 11.37 -14.99
C LYS A 103 2.25 12.22 -14.88
N VAL A 104 2.44 12.81 -13.72
CA VAL A 104 3.51 13.79 -13.44
C VAL A 104 4.83 13.15 -13.03
N ILE A 105 4.80 11.91 -12.56
CA ILE A 105 5.97 11.17 -12.10
C ILE A 105 6.27 10.09 -13.13
N PRO A 106 7.24 10.31 -14.05
CA PRO A 106 7.59 9.32 -15.07
C PRO A 106 7.93 7.95 -14.47
N LYS A 107 8.54 7.94 -13.28
CA LYS A 107 8.91 6.72 -12.54
C LYS A 107 7.73 5.84 -12.11
N PHE A 108 6.51 6.38 -12.15
CA PHE A 108 5.29 5.63 -11.84
C PHE A 108 4.62 5.11 -13.12
N ASN A 109 5.16 5.42 -14.31
CA ASN A 109 4.62 5.02 -15.60
C ASN A 109 5.25 3.72 -16.08
N PHE A 110 5.07 2.67 -15.29
CA PHE A 110 5.49 1.32 -15.67
C PHE A 110 4.40 0.30 -15.36
N THR A 111 4.55 -0.86 -16.01
CA THR A 111 3.68 -2.02 -15.81
C THR A 111 4.43 -3.13 -15.09
N VAL A 112 3.67 -3.97 -14.38
CA VAL A 112 4.17 -5.16 -13.70
C VAL A 112 3.55 -6.39 -14.37
N LYS A 113 4.39 -7.31 -14.82
CA LYS A 113 3.95 -8.55 -15.47
C LYS A 113 3.25 -9.47 -14.46
N SER A 114 2.17 -10.11 -14.89
CA SER A 114 1.54 -11.21 -14.15
C SER A 114 2.52 -12.37 -13.98
N LEU A 115 2.46 -13.06 -12.84
CA LEU A 115 3.30 -14.24 -12.60
C LEU A 115 2.63 -15.51 -13.15
N THR A 116 1.33 -15.46 -13.43
CA THR A 116 0.54 -16.59 -13.95
C THR A 116 0.23 -16.48 -15.45
N ARG A 117 -0.01 -15.26 -15.97
CA ARG A 117 -0.48 -15.03 -17.33
C ARG A 117 0.55 -14.22 -18.14
N LYS A 118 1.23 -14.87 -19.10
CA LYS A 118 2.35 -14.27 -19.86
C LYS A 118 2.03 -12.95 -20.60
N MET A 119 0.79 -12.75 -21.05
CA MET A 119 0.38 -11.57 -21.82
C MET A 119 -0.35 -10.50 -20.98
N VAL A 120 -0.44 -10.68 -19.66
CA VAL A 120 -1.14 -9.75 -18.77
C VAL A 120 -0.12 -8.90 -18.02
N GLU A 121 -0.33 -7.59 -18.09
CA GLU A 121 0.44 -6.61 -17.33
C GLU A 121 -0.51 -5.72 -16.54
N TYR A 122 -0.04 -5.27 -15.38
CA TYR A 122 -0.80 -4.43 -14.47
C TYR A 122 -0.11 -3.08 -14.33
N GLU A 123 -0.86 -2.01 -14.53
CA GLU A 123 -0.38 -0.65 -14.28
C GLU A 123 0.05 -0.49 -12.81
N PHE A 124 1.13 0.23 -12.56
CA PHE A 124 1.62 0.55 -11.22
C PHE A 124 0.51 1.14 -10.32
N HIS A 125 -0.27 2.09 -10.85
CA HIS A 125 -1.33 2.76 -10.09
C HIS A 125 -2.44 1.79 -9.67
N ASP A 126 -2.82 0.86 -10.55
CA ASP A 126 -3.83 -0.15 -10.25
C ASP A 126 -3.32 -1.16 -9.21
N CYS A 127 -2.04 -1.52 -9.26
CA CYS A 127 -1.41 -2.34 -8.23
C CYS A 127 -1.49 -1.67 -6.86
N CYS A 128 -1.09 -0.39 -6.78
CA CYS A 128 -1.12 0.37 -5.54
C CYS A 128 -2.52 0.48 -4.94
N ILE A 129 -3.55 0.71 -5.77
CA ILE A 129 -4.95 0.77 -5.31
C ILE A 129 -5.38 -0.55 -4.67
N LYS A 130 -5.01 -1.69 -5.26
CA LYS A 130 -5.29 -3.02 -4.68
C LYS A 130 -4.61 -3.20 -3.32
N PHE A 131 -3.34 -2.80 -3.18
CA PHE A 131 -2.64 -2.85 -1.88
C PHE A 131 -3.28 -1.96 -0.83
N ILE A 132 -3.70 -0.74 -1.20
CA ILE A 132 -4.38 0.19 -0.30
C ILE A 132 -5.71 -0.42 0.17
N ARG A 133 -6.47 -1.06 -0.72
CA ARG A 133 -7.73 -1.74 -0.36
C ARG A 133 -7.49 -2.88 0.63
N MET A 134 -6.47 -3.72 0.40
CA MET A 134 -6.08 -4.77 1.35
C MET A 134 -5.69 -4.20 2.71
N ARG A 135 -4.85 -3.15 2.75
CA ARG A 135 -4.45 -2.49 4.00
C ARG A 135 -5.64 -1.91 4.75
N ASN A 136 -6.55 -1.22 4.06
CA ASN A 136 -7.76 -0.65 4.66
C ASN A 136 -8.64 -1.76 5.25
N LYS A 137 -8.82 -2.87 4.52
CA LYS A 137 -9.58 -4.01 5.00
C LYS A 137 -8.95 -4.64 6.25
N LEU A 138 -7.64 -4.84 6.23
CA LEU A 138 -6.89 -5.31 7.40
C LEU A 138 -7.05 -4.36 8.60
N ALA A 139 -7.07 -3.04 8.40
CA ALA A 139 -7.24 -2.09 9.49
C ALA A 139 -8.60 -2.17 10.20
N HIS A 140 -9.65 -2.64 9.52
CA HIS A 140 -10.99 -2.80 10.10
C HIS A 140 -11.29 -4.24 10.56
N GLU A 141 -10.72 -5.26 9.89
CA GLU A 141 -11.12 -6.67 10.06
C GLU A 141 -9.91 -7.63 10.11
N ILE A 142 -8.91 -7.39 10.97
CA ILE A 142 -7.67 -8.20 11.07
C ILE A 142 -7.93 -9.72 11.09
N ASN A 143 -8.83 -10.19 11.96
CA ASN A 143 -9.04 -11.62 12.21
C ASN A 143 -9.95 -12.32 11.19
N CYS A 144 -10.82 -11.57 10.49
CA CYS A 144 -11.85 -12.13 9.61
C CYS A 144 -11.82 -11.57 8.18
N ALA A 145 -10.74 -10.88 7.79
CA ALA A 145 -10.63 -10.30 6.46
C ALA A 145 -10.77 -11.38 5.37
N VAL A 146 -11.85 -11.28 4.59
CA VAL A 146 -12.06 -12.02 3.34
C VAL A 146 -11.67 -11.10 2.18
N PHE A 147 -10.57 -11.39 1.49
CA PHE A 147 -10.13 -10.54 0.39
C PHE A 147 -10.87 -10.89 -0.89
N LYS A 148 -11.45 -9.86 -1.53
CA LYS A 148 -12.00 -9.94 -2.89
C LYS A 148 -10.90 -9.65 -3.91
N GLU A 149 -11.13 -9.96 -5.19
CA GLU A 149 -10.20 -9.71 -6.31
C GLU A 149 -9.72 -8.26 -6.43
N GLU A 150 -10.48 -7.31 -5.90
CA GLU A 150 -10.12 -5.90 -5.82
C GLU A 150 -9.01 -5.58 -4.80
N CYS A 151 -8.64 -6.53 -3.93
CA CYS A 151 -7.64 -6.39 -2.88
C CYS A 151 -6.29 -7.03 -3.24
N TYR A 152 -6.21 -7.87 -4.26
CA TYR A 152 -4.96 -8.56 -4.63
C TYR A 152 -4.75 -8.55 -6.15
N ILE A 153 -3.49 -8.56 -6.59
CA ILE A 153 -3.15 -8.44 -8.02
C ILE A 153 -3.67 -9.66 -8.79
N GLU A 154 -3.29 -10.85 -8.34
CA GLU A 154 -3.70 -12.15 -8.83
C GLU A 154 -3.78 -13.13 -7.66
N GLN A 155 -4.38 -14.29 -7.86
CA GLN A 155 -4.42 -15.34 -6.85
C GLN A 155 -3.35 -16.39 -7.19
N LEU A 156 -2.31 -16.44 -6.37
CA LEU A 156 -1.28 -17.48 -6.46
C LEU A 156 -1.58 -18.58 -5.45
N ASN A 157 -1.28 -19.82 -5.84
CA ASN A 157 -1.28 -20.93 -4.90
C ASN A 157 0.03 -20.98 -4.10
N SER A 158 0.03 -21.76 -3.02
CA SER A 158 1.19 -21.99 -2.16
C SER A 158 2.46 -22.40 -2.92
N THR A 159 2.36 -23.22 -3.97
CA THR A 159 3.51 -23.65 -4.79
C THR A 159 4.20 -22.47 -5.49
N TYR A 160 3.43 -21.57 -6.12
CA TYR A 160 4.00 -20.38 -6.76
C TYR A 160 4.61 -19.42 -5.74
N ILE A 161 4.01 -19.30 -4.56
CA ILE A 161 4.52 -18.46 -3.47
C ILE A 161 5.86 -19.00 -2.96
N GLN A 162 5.98 -20.32 -2.76
CA GLN A 162 7.25 -20.97 -2.37
C GLN A 162 8.36 -20.72 -3.39
N ILE A 163 8.06 -20.87 -4.70
CA ILE A 163 9.04 -20.65 -5.78
C ILE A 163 9.58 -19.21 -5.76
N LYS A 164 8.73 -18.23 -5.45
CA LYS A 164 9.16 -16.82 -5.37
C LYS A 164 10.00 -16.50 -4.13
N CYS A 165 10.11 -17.44 -3.19
CA CYS A 165 11.03 -17.44 -2.05
C CYS A 165 11.17 -16.06 -1.39
N LEU A 166 10.08 -15.58 -0.80
CA LEU A 166 10.16 -14.40 0.06
C LEU A 166 11.13 -14.72 1.21
N PRO A 167 12.16 -13.90 1.49
CA PRO A 167 13.17 -14.23 2.49
C PRO A 167 12.60 -14.52 3.88
N PHE A 168 11.51 -13.84 4.25
CA PHE A 168 10.84 -14.08 5.53
C PHE A 168 10.03 -15.39 5.57
N LEU A 169 9.81 -16.05 4.43
CA LEU A 169 9.19 -17.39 4.35
C LEU A 169 10.21 -18.51 4.27
N GLU A 170 11.52 -18.20 4.31
CA GLU A 170 12.56 -19.22 4.26
C GLU A 170 12.41 -20.18 5.45
N ASN A 171 12.36 -21.48 5.16
CA ASN A 171 12.13 -22.55 6.15
C ASN A 171 10.74 -22.56 6.82
N ILE A 172 9.76 -21.83 6.30
CA ILE A 172 8.38 -21.88 6.78
C ILE A 172 7.57 -22.82 5.89
N ASP A 173 6.95 -23.84 6.50
CA ASP A 173 5.99 -24.70 5.81
C ASP A 173 4.68 -23.93 5.56
N ILE A 174 4.46 -23.57 4.30
CA ILE A 174 3.24 -22.89 3.83
C ILE A 174 2.28 -23.83 3.10
N SER A 175 2.41 -25.15 3.25
CA SER A 175 1.58 -26.13 2.54
C SER A 175 0.09 -26.03 2.89
N ASN A 176 -0.24 -25.54 4.09
CA ASN A 176 -1.61 -25.47 4.62
C ASN A 176 -2.11 -24.03 4.87
N ILE A 177 -1.64 -23.04 4.09
CA ILE A 177 -2.12 -21.66 4.21
C ILE A 177 -3.55 -21.52 3.69
N ASP A 178 -4.33 -20.62 4.31
CA ASP A 178 -5.66 -20.27 3.81
C ASP A 178 -5.59 -19.31 2.61
N GLN A 179 -6.69 -19.17 1.87
CA GLN A 179 -6.78 -18.27 0.71
C GLN A 179 -6.50 -16.80 1.06
N GLY A 180 -6.77 -16.40 2.32
CA GLY A 180 -6.48 -15.04 2.79
C GLY A 180 -4.98 -14.79 2.86
N CYS A 181 -4.24 -15.75 3.41
CA CYS A 181 -2.79 -15.74 3.47
C CYS A 181 -2.18 -15.77 2.07
N GLU A 182 -2.70 -16.62 1.17
CA GLU A 182 -2.28 -16.65 -0.24
C GLU A 182 -2.40 -15.28 -0.91
N ALA A 183 -3.53 -14.60 -0.73
CA ALA A 183 -3.76 -13.26 -1.27
C ALA A 183 -2.77 -12.22 -0.69
N ILE A 184 -2.53 -12.26 0.63
CA ILE A 184 -1.59 -11.37 1.31
C ILE A 184 -0.16 -11.60 0.81
N LEU A 185 0.30 -12.86 0.79
CA LEU A 185 1.65 -13.22 0.37
C LEU A 185 1.87 -12.93 -1.13
N THR A 186 0.84 -13.11 -1.96
CA THR A 186 0.89 -12.68 -3.36
C THR A 186 1.18 -11.18 -3.46
N ASN A 187 0.42 -10.36 -2.75
CA ASN A 187 0.69 -8.93 -2.73
C ASN A 187 2.08 -8.58 -2.17
N CYS A 188 2.61 -9.33 -1.20
CA CYS A 188 3.98 -9.13 -0.72
C CYS A 188 5.02 -9.31 -1.85
N ILE A 189 4.85 -10.33 -2.69
CA ILE A 189 5.72 -10.57 -3.86
C ILE A 189 5.68 -9.38 -4.82
N PHE A 190 4.47 -8.91 -5.15
CA PHE A 190 4.29 -7.76 -6.05
C PHE A 190 4.84 -6.47 -5.47
N ILE A 191 4.60 -6.18 -4.19
CA ILE A 191 5.15 -5.00 -3.51
C ILE A 191 6.67 -5.01 -3.60
N LYS A 192 7.31 -6.14 -3.28
CA LYS A 192 8.77 -6.26 -3.35
C LYS A 192 9.30 -6.04 -4.78
N SER A 193 8.61 -6.58 -5.78
CA SER A 193 8.96 -6.34 -7.19
C SER A 193 8.85 -4.86 -7.56
N ILE A 194 7.77 -4.20 -7.15
CA ILE A 194 7.53 -2.77 -7.41
C ILE A 194 8.58 -1.89 -6.73
N ILE A 195 8.89 -2.16 -5.46
CA ILE A 195 9.94 -1.44 -4.73
C ILE A 195 11.28 -1.59 -5.44
N ASN A 196 11.63 -2.80 -5.89
CA ASN A 196 12.86 -3.04 -6.64
C ASN A 196 12.90 -2.23 -7.96
N THR A 197 11.79 -2.17 -8.71
CA THR A 197 11.71 -1.35 -9.92
C THR A 197 11.90 0.13 -9.60
N LEU A 198 11.18 0.65 -8.59
CA LEU A 198 11.29 2.04 -8.14
C LEU A 198 12.69 2.41 -7.62
N ASN A 199 13.46 1.46 -7.09
CA ASN A 199 14.81 1.72 -6.60
C ASN A 199 15.89 1.56 -7.68
N ARG A 200 15.63 0.83 -8.78
CA ARG A 200 16.59 0.63 -9.89
C ARG A 200 16.68 1.82 -10.84
N GLU A 201 15.62 2.61 -10.96
CA GLU A 201 15.57 3.82 -11.82
C GLU A 201 16.10 5.06 -11.07
N ALA A 202 17.23 4.95 -10.37
CA ALA A 202 17.90 6.05 -9.66
C ALA A 202 19.29 6.31 -10.22
#